data_AF-A0A1D2RC41-F1
#
_entry.id   AF-A0A1D2RC41-F1
#
_cell.length_a   1.000
_cell.length_b   1.000
_cell.length_c   1.000
_cell.angle_alpha   90.00
_cell.angle_beta   90.00
_cell.angle_gamma   90.00
#
_symmetry.space_group_name_H-M   'P 1'
#
loop_
_entity.id
_entity.type
_entity.pdbx_description
1 polymer ?
#
loop_
_entity_poly.entity_id
_entity_poly.type
_entity_poly.pdbx_seq_one_letter_code
_entity_poly.pdbx_strand_id
1 'polypeptide(L)'
;MLKCDIDSVNLCDAIKLAKAGGLGTANKFDLNNEKLKDDLIKNNLNFYDLLKLSAGKDRLAEELTTGMNITFKHSGVLAGTYEKSNDIFYSIVQTYMIILSKFPDTLIARKCGFDTAKEVSRRAEEVLKGKNSIENFDRYLRGKGNKLNPGTTADIIAACLFVAMLRGLRL
;
A
#
# COMPACT_ATOMS: atom_id res chain seq x y z
N MET A 1 -12.67 27.10 10.92
CA MET A 1 -12.84 25.63 10.91
C MET A 1 -12.87 25.23 9.45
N LEU A 2 -11.79 24.61 8.94
CA LEU A 2 -11.71 24.18 7.54
C LEU A 2 -12.84 23.18 7.27
N LYS A 3 -13.58 23.41 6.18
CA LYS A 3 -14.64 22.53 5.70
C LYS A 3 -14.02 21.15 5.38
N CYS A 4 -14.25 20.18 6.26
CA CYS A 4 -13.57 18.88 6.29
C CYS A 4 -14.03 17.93 5.16
N ASP A 5 -15.08 18.33 4.45
CA ASP A 5 -15.71 17.68 3.30
C ASP A 5 -14.95 17.90 1.98
N ILE A 6 -14.18 19.00 1.83
CA ILE A 6 -13.47 19.28 0.58
C ILE A 6 -12.30 18.30 0.32
N ASP A 7 -11.61 17.85 1.37
CA ASP A 7 -10.51 16.89 1.25
C ASP A 7 -11.00 15.54 0.74
N SER A 8 -12.19 15.11 1.17
CA SER A 8 -12.87 13.93 0.65
C SER A 8 -13.16 14.04 -0.83
N VAL A 9 -13.67 15.19 -1.27
CA VAL A 9 -13.95 15.45 -2.69
C VAL A 9 -12.66 15.45 -3.52
N ASN A 10 -11.62 16.13 -3.03
CA ASN A 10 -10.32 16.19 -3.68
C ASN A 10 -9.65 14.81 -3.77
N LEU A 11 -9.78 13.98 -2.74
CA LEU A 11 -9.32 12.58 -2.77
C LEU A 11 -10.04 11.80 -3.86
N CYS A 12 -11.38 11.87 -3.91
CA CYS A 12 -12.15 11.19 -4.95
C CYS A 12 -11.74 11.64 -6.36
N ASP A 13 -11.52 12.93 -6.57
CA ASP A 13 -11.07 13.48 -7.85
C ASP A 13 -9.65 13.01 -8.20
N ALA A 14 -8.72 13.02 -7.24
CA ALA A 14 -7.37 12.51 -7.44
C ALA A 14 -7.36 11.03 -7.83
N ILE A 15 -8.19 10.20 -7.17
CA ILE A 15 -8.31 8.77 -7.48
C ILE A 15 -8.86 8.55 -8.90
N LYS A 16 -9.87 9.34 -9.31
CA LYS A 16 -10.42 9.31 -10.68
C LYS A 16 -9.36 9.70 -11.72
N LEU A 17 -8.66 10.80 -11.48
CA LEU A 17 -7.59 11.29 -12.37
C LEU A 17 -6.45 10.29 -12.51
N ALA A 18 -6.05 9.65 -11.40
CA ALA A 18 -5.02 8.62 -11.39
C ALA A 18 -5.46 7.31 -12.07
N LYS A 19 -6.75 7.15 -12.42
CA LYS A 19 -7.33 5.91 -12.97
C LYS A 19 -6.98 4.69 -12.12
N ALA A 20 -7.05 4.84 -10.80
CA ALA A 20 -6.68 3.78 -9.87
C ALA A 20 -7.54 2.53 -10.12
N GLY A 21 -6.88 1.45 -10.54
CA GLY A 21 -7.54 0.21 -10.92
C GLY A 21 -7.98 -0.63 -9.72
N GLY A 22 -9.04 -1.43 -9.90
CA GLY A 22 -9.43 -2.47 -8.94
C GLY A 22 -10.24 -1.98 -7.73
N LEU A 23 -10.78 -0.76 -7.76
CA LEU A 23 -11.58 -0.20 -6.66
C LEU A 23 -12.96 -0.86 -6.50
N GLY A 24 -13.41 -1.63 -7.49
CA GLY A 24 -14.72 -2.30 -7.49
C GLY A 24 -15.88 -1.30 -7.41
N THR A 25 -17.08 -1.82 -7.17
CA THR A 25 -18.26 -1.01 -6.86
C THR A 25 -18.47 -1.04 -5.34
N ALA A 26 -18.25 0.09 -4.68
CA ALA A 26 -18.64 0.25 -3.28
C ALA A 26 -20.09 0.76 -3.25
N ASN A 27 -21.05 -0.06 -2.80
CA ASN A 27 -22.49 0.25 -2.86
C ASN A 27 -22.90 1.64 -2.32
N LYS A 28 -22.13 2.23 -1.39
CA LYS A 28 -22.45 3.52 -0.77
C LYS A 28 -21.56 4.69 -1.23
N PHE A 29 -20.34 4.42 -1.70
CA PHE A 29 -19.36 5.45 -2.09
C PHE A 29 -18.59 5.06 -3.35
N ASP A 30 -19.34 4.64 -4.38
CA ASP A 30 -18.78 4.34 -5.69
C ASP A 30 -18.27 5.64 -6.34
N LEU A 31 -17.00 5.65 -6.74
CA LEU A 31 -16.42 6.79 -7.46
C LEU A 31 -17.15 7.07 -8.77
N ASN A 32 -17.79 6.08 -9.38
CA ASN A 32 -18.57 6.28 -10.60
C ASN A 32 -19.94 6.91 -10.34
N ASN A 33 -20.38 7.05 -9.08
CA ASN A 33 -21.62 7.73 -8.74
C ASN A 33 -21.47 9.25 -8.88
N GLU A 34 -22.23 9.87 -9.77
CA GLU A 34 -22.26 11.32 -9.97
C GLU A 34 -22.70 12.09 -8.70
N LYS A 35 -23.52 11.46 -7.85
CA LYS A 35 -23.99 12.05 -6.58
C LYS A 35 -23.00 11.91 -5.43
N LEU A 36 -21.88 11.21 -5.63
CA LEU A 36 -20.92 10.93 -4.56
C LEU A 36 -20.50 12.21 -3.83
N LYS A 37 -20.17 13.28 -4.57
CA LYS A 37 -19.69 14.53 -3.96
C LYS A 37 -20.76 15.18 -3.08
N ASP A 38 -21.98 15.24 -3.58
CA ASP A 38 -23.12 15.78 -2.82
C ASP A 38 -23.41 14.93 -1.58
N ASP A 39 -23.31 13.61 -1.71
CA ASP A 39 -23.48 12.68 -0.58
C ASP A 39 -22.36 12.86 0.46
N LEU A 40 -21.10 13.07 0.07
CA LEU A 40 -20.00 13.33 1.00
C LEU A 40 -20.22 14.61 1.80
N ILE A 41 -20.61 15.69 1.11
CA ILE A 41 -20.89 17.00 1.71
C ILE A 41 -22.10 16.91 2.63
N LYS A 42 -23.20 16.31 2.16
CA LYS A 42 -24.45 16.19 2.92
C LYS A 42 -24.29 15.33 4.17
N ASN A 43 -23.49 14.27 4.10
CA ASN A 43 -23.22 13.39 5.24
C ASN A 43 -22.02 13.86 6.08
N ASN A 44 -21.41 15.01 5.75
CA ASN A 44 -20.24 15.58 6.42
C ASN A 44 -19.09 14.57 6.62
N LEU A 45 -18.84 13.73 5.60
CA LEU A 45 -17.81 12.70 5.65
C LEU A 45 -16.47 13.30 5.29
N ASN A 46 -15.55 13.27 6.24
CA ASN A 46 -14.20 13.76 6.02
C ASN A 46 -13.27 12.67 5.44
N PHE A 47 -12.06 13.10 5.09
CA PHE A 47 -11.03 12.26 4.51
C PHE A 47 -10.75 11.01 5.37
N TYR A 48 -10.66 11.19 6.69
CA TYR A 48 -10.41 10.09 7.62
C TYR A 48 -11.58 9.11 7.65
N ASP A 49 -12.83 9.57 7.64
CA ASP A 49 -14.02 8.72 7.62
C ASP A 49 -14.04 7.83 6.37
N LEU A 50 -13.72 8.40 5.21
CA LEU A 50 -13.62 7.65 3.95
C LEU A 50 -12.57 6.55 3.97
N LEU A 51 -11.39 6.86 4.50
CA LEU A 51 -10.34 5.86 4.68
C LEU A 51 -10.77 4.80 5.69
N LYS A 52 -11.49 5.18 6.76
CA LYS A 52 -11.93 4.23 7.80
C LYS A 52 -12.90 3.20 7.24
N LEU A 53 -13.78 3.61 6.33
CA LEU A 53 -14.68 2.71 5.60
C LEU A 53 -13.93 1.73 4.69
N SER A 54 -12.74 2.10 4.21
CA SER A 54 -11.93 1.32 3.28
C SER A 54 -10.85 0.47 3.97
N ALA A 55 -10.53 0.75 5.23
CA ALA A 55 -9.43 0.14 5.99
C ALA A 55 -9.49 -1.40 6.06
N GLY A 56 -10.68 -2.00 6.02
CA GLY A 56 -10.82 -3.46 6.02
C GLY A 56 -10.41 -4.15 4.71
N LYS A 57 -10.22 -3.40 3.62
CA LYS A 57 -9.94 -3.92 2.27
C LYS A 57 -8.72 -3.28 1.59
N ASP A 58 -8.31 -2.10 2.05
CA ASP A 58 -7.19 -1.33 1.50
C ASP A 58 -6.18 -1.03 2.61
N ARG A 59 -4.95 -1.50 2.42
CA ARG A 59 -3.90 -1.39 3.43
C ARG A 59 -3.41 0.05 3.61
N LEU A 60 -3.45 0.88 2.58
CA LEU A 60 -3.06 2.30 2.72
C LEU A 60 -4.09 3.04 3.56
N ALA A 61 -5.37 2.74 3.35
CA ALA A 61 -6.45 3.27 4.19
C ALA A 61 -6.34 2.78 5.64
N GLU A 62 -5.98 1.51 5.86
CA GLU A 62 -5.68 0.97 7.18
C GLU A 62 -4.53 1.71 7.86
N GLU A 63 -3.38 1.86 7.19
CA GLU A 63 -2.22 2.58 7.74
C GLU A 63 -2.58 4.02 8.10
N LEU A 64 -3.22 4.77 7.20
CA LEU A 64 -3.60 6.17 7.45
C LEU A 64 -4.63 6.33 8.58
N THR A 65 -5.41 5.29 8.90
CA THR A 65 -6.42 5.34 9.97
C THR A 65 -5.98 4.66 11.27
N THR A 66 -4.78 4.09 11.29
CA THR A 66 -4.21 3.40 12.46
C THR A 66 -2.85 3.95 12.88
N GLY A 67 -2.45 5.10 12.33
CA GLY A 67 -1.19 5.76 12.68
C GLY A 67 0.05 5.19 11.99
N MET A 68 -0.14 4.52 10.84
CA MET A 68 0.92 4.01 9.95
C MET A 68 1.86 3.00 10.63
N ASN A 69 1.27 2.03 11.32
CA ASN A 69 2.00 1.07 12.16
C ASN A 69 3.04 0.24 11.38
N ILE A 70 2.69 -0.23 10.18
CA ILE A 70 3.61 -0.98 9.33
C ILE A 70 4.74 -0.08 8.88
N THR A 71 4.43 1.13 8.39
CA THR A 71 5.43 2.10 7.93
C THR A 71 6.40 2.47 9.05
N PHE A 72 5.92 2.88 10.22
CA PHE A 72 6.81 3.30 11.31
C PHE A 72 7.66 2.15 11.84
N LYS A 73 7.10 0.94 11.95
CA LYS A 73 7.86 -0.25 12.34
C LYS A 73 8.95 -0.58 11.33
N HIS A 74 8.62 -0.63 10.03
CA HIS A 74 9.55 -1.10 9.01
C HIS A 74 10.51 -0.02 8.51
N SER A 75 10.25 1.27 8.78
CA SER A 75 11.26 2.32 8.63
C SER A 75 12.51 2.06 9.49
N GLY A 76 12.33 1.55 10.72
CA GLY A 76 13.44 1.14 11.58
C GLY A 76 14.17 -0.12 11.07
N VAL A 77 13.43 -1.06 10.47
CA VAL A 77 14.03 -2.24 9.81
C VAL A 77 14.89 -1.81 8.62
N LEU A 78 14.40 -0.87 7.80
CA LEU A 78 15.14 -0.33 6.66
C LEU A 78 16.41 0.37 7.13
N ALA A 79 16.32 1.30 8.08
CA ALA A 79 17.47 2.02 8.60
C ALA A 79 18.50 1.07 9.23
N GLY A 80 18.06 0.12 10.07
CA GLY A 80 18.96 -0.86 10.69
C GLY A 80 19.55 -1.88 9.71
N THR A 81 18.92 -2.10 8.55
CA THR A 81 19.53 -2.90 7.47
C THR A 81 20.61 -2.08 6.76
N TYR A 82 20.33 -0.80 6.49
CA TYR A 82 21.29 0.11 5.86
C TYR A 82 22.53 0.33 6.71
N GLU A 83 22.38 0.53 8.02
CA GLU A 83 23.51 0.65 8.96
C GLU A 83 24.46 -0.56 8.90
N LYS A 84 23.94 -1.75 8.59
CA LYS A 84 24.73 -2.99 8.52
C LYS A 84 25.31 -3.27 7.15
N SER A 85 24.56 -2.96 6.08
CA SER A 85 24.97 -3.27 4.70
C SER A 85 25.72 -2.12 4.03
N ASN A 86 25.52 -0.89 4.49
CA ASN A 86 25.87 0.35 3.77
C ASN A 86 25.35 0.38 2.32
N ASP A 87 24.24 -0.32 2.07
CA ASP A 87 23.61 -0.44 0.76
C ASP A 87 22.12 -0.17 0.89
N ILE A 88 21.70 0.98 0.36
CA ILE A 88 20.31 1.43 0.42
C ILE A 88 19.40 0.58 -0.48
N PHE A 89 19.87 0.14 -1.65
CA PHE A 89 19.08 -0.68 -2.56
C PHE A 89 18.81 -2.05 -1.94
N TYR A 90 19.84 -2.66 -1.36
CA TYR A 90 19.69 -3.88 -0.58
C TYR A 90 18.69 -3.69 0.57
N SER A 91 18.79 -2.59 1.32
CA SER A 91 17.92 -2.32 2.48
C SER A 91 16.46 -2.13 2.09
N ILE A 92 16.21 -1.44 0.97
CA ILE A 92 14.89 -1.25 0.38
C ILE A 92 14.32 -2.61 -0.04
N VAL A 93 15.07 -3.41 -0.80
CA VAL A 93 14.62 -4.71 -1.29
C VAL A 93 14.38 -5.68 -0.13
N GLN A 94 15.29 -5.75 0.84
CA GLN A 94 15.14 -6.62 2.01
C GLN A 94 13.90 -6.24 2.82
N THR A 95 13.69 -4.94 3.08
CA THR A 95 12.50 -4.48 3.82
C THR A 95 11.22 -4.72 3.03
N TYR A 96 11.24 -4.51 1.71
CA TYR A 96 10.12 -4.80 0.81
C TYR A 96 9.70 -6.28 0.91
N MET A 97 10.67 -7.19 0.83
CA MET A 97 10.42 -8.63 0.93
C MET A 97 9.90 -9.05 2.32
N ILE A 98 10.40 -8.42 3.39
CA ILE A 98 9.90 -8.66 4.76
C ILE A 98 8.45 -8.22 4.91
N ILE A 99 8.07 -7.06 4.35
CA ILE A 99 6.68 -6.58 4.41
C ILE A 99 5.80 -7.50 3.56
N LEU A 100 6.17 -7.76 2.31
CA LEU A 100 5.38 -8.55 1.36
C LEU A 100 5.15 -9.98 1.86
N SER A 101 6.13 -10.59 2.55
CA SER A 101 5.98 -11.95 3.09
C SER A 101 4.98 -12.05 4.25
N LYS A 102 4.76 -10.95 4.98
CA LYS A 102 3.85 -10.91 6.15
C LYS A 102 2.47 -10.39 5.81
N PHE A 103 2.38 -9.55 4.78
CA PHE A 103 1.20 -8.77 4.49
C PHE A 103 0.79 -8.95 3.03
N PRO A 104 -0.28 -9.73 2.76
CA PRO A 104 -0.82 -9.87 1.41
C PRO A 104 -1.17 -8.52 0.79
N ASP A 105 -0.66 -8.26 -0.42
CA ASP A 105 -0.81 -6.97 -1.07
C ASP A 105 -2.26 -6.71 -1.51
N THR A 106 -2.84 -5.61 -1.04
CA THR A 106 -4.25 -5.28 -1.32
C THR A 106 -4.53 -4.87 -2.76
N LEU A 107 -3.52 -4.43 -3.53
CA LEU A 107 -3.67 -4.19 -4.97
C LEU A 107 -3.77 -5.52 -5.73
N ILE A 108 -2.96 -6.51 -5.35
CA ILE A 108 -3.07 -7.87 -5.91
C ILE A 108 -4.40 -8.49 -5.50
N ALA A 109 -4.80 -8.36 -4.22
CA ALA A 109 -6.07 -8.90 -3.74
C ALA A 109 -7.27 -8.33 -4.52
N ARG A 110 -7.26 -7.02 -4.81
CA ARG A 110 -8.27 -6.35 -5.64
C ARG A 110 -8.30 -6.86 -7.09
N LYS A 111 -7.14 -7.12 -7.69
CA LYS A 111 -7.02 -7.54 -9.10
C LYS A 111 -7.21 -9.03 -9.33
N CYS A 112 -6.84 -9.86 -8.36
CA CYS A 112 -6.64 -11.31 -8.53
C CYS A 112 -7.18 -12.16 -7.37
N GLY A 113 -7.83 -11.55 -6.38
CA GLY A 113 -8.35 -12.25 -5.20
C GLY A 113 -7.31 -12.41 -4.09
N PHE A 114 -7.81 -12.54 -2.86
CA PHE A 114 -7.00 -12.57 -1.65
C PHE A 114 -6.09 -13.81 -1.58
N ASP A 115 -6.53 -14.97 -2.07
CA ASP A 115 -5.69 -16.18 -2.09
C ASP A 115 -4.47 -16.04 -3.00
N THR A 116 -4.61 -15.36 -4.14
CA THR A 116 -3.47 -15.00 -5.00
C THR A 116 -2.49 -14.08 -4.27
N ALA A 117 -3.00 -13.10 -3.52
CA ALA A 117 -2.15 -12.21 -2.73
C ALA A 117 -1.38 -12.96 -1.63
N LYS A 118 -2.02 -13.93 -0.95
CA LYS A 118 -1.35 -14.81 0.02
C LYS A 118 -0.25 -15.66 -0.62
N GLU A 119 -0.49 -16.20 -1.82
CA GLU A 119 0.51 -16.98 -2.54
C GLU A 119 1.75 -16.14 -2.89
N VAL A 120 1.54 -14.88 -3.27
CA VAL A 120 2.64 -13.92 -3.48
C VAL A 120 3.44 -13.71 -2.18
N SER A 121 2.77 -13.52 -1.04
CA SER A 121 3.43 -13.41 0.27
C SER A 121 4.22 -14.67 0.63
N ARG A 122 3.63 -15.86 0.41
CA ARG A 122 4.28 -17.14 0.66
C ARG A 122 5.58 -17.27 -0.15
N ARG A 123 5.54 -16.92 -1.44
CA ARG A 123 6.73 -16.92 -2.31
C ARG A 123 7.78 -15.90 -1.89
N ALA A 124 7.35 -14.71 -1.44
CA ALA A 124 8.28 -13.74 -0.86
C ALA A 124 9.00 -14.30 0.37
N GLU A 125 8.29 -15.06 1.22
CA GLU A 125 8.89 -15.76 2.35
C GLU A 125 9.88 -16.86 1.92
N GLU A 126 9.59 -17.59 0.84
CA GLU A 126 10.52 -18.58 0.27
C GLU A 126 11.83 -17.94 -0.18
N VAL A 127 11.77 -16.76 -0.80
CA VAL A 127 12.97 -16.00 -1.18
C VAL A 127 13.77 -15.59 0.06
N LEU A 128 13.12 -15.07 1.10
CA LEU A 128 13.78 -14.71 2.37
C LEU A 128 14.43 -15.91 3.06
N LYS A 129 13.86 -17.11 2.91
CA LYS A 129 14.41 -18.37 3.43
C LYS A 129 15.48 -19.00 2.55
N GLY A 130 15.87 -18.35 1.44
CA GLY A 130 16.83 -18.89 0.46
C GLY A 130 16.31 -20.11 -0.31
N LYS A 131 15.00 -20.37 -0.28
CA LYS A 131 14.36 -21.51 -0.98
C LYS A 131 14.01 -21.19 -2.43
N ASN A 132 14.06 -19.91 -2.81
CA ASN A 132 13.87 -19.46 -4.18
C ASN A 132 14.72 -18.22 -4.44
N SER A 133 15.03 -17.93 -5.71
CA SER A 133 15.81 -16.75 -6.09
C SER A 133 14.91 -15.52 -6.27
N ILE A 134 15.47 -14.34 -6.05
CA ILE A 134 14.75 -13.07 -6.24
C ILE A 134 14.39 -12.85 -7.71
N GLU A 135 15.22 -13.31 -8.65
CA GLU A 135 15.00 -13.20 -10.09
C GLU A 135 13.85 -14.11 -10.56
N ASN A 136 13.75 -15.32 -9.99
CA ASN A 136 12.60 -16.20 -10.22
C ASN A 136 11.31 -15.56 -9.71
N PHE A 137 11.37 -14.94 -8.53
CA PHE A 137 10.21 -14.27 -7.94
C PHE A 137 9.80 -13.02 -8.74
N ASP A 138 10.74 -12.17 -9.14
CA ASP A 138 10.46 -11.00 -10.00
C ASP A 138 9.82 -11.41 -11.33
N ARG A 139 10.35 -12.45 -12.00
CA ARG A 139 9.72 -13.02 -13.21
C ARG A 139 8.29 -13.49 -12.95
N TYR A 140 8.04 -14.12 -11.81
CA TYR A 140 6.70 -14.54 -11.42
C TYR A 140 5.76 -13.33 -11.23
N LEU A 141 6.20 -12.27 -10.55
CA LEU A 141 5.41 -11.05 -10.33
C LEU A 141 5.05 -10.33 -11.64
N ARG A 142 5.98 -10.34 -12.62
CA ARG A 142 5.75 -9.77 -13.96
C ARG A 142 4.85 -10.65 -14.84
N GLY A 143 4.65 -11.90 -14.45
CA GLY A 143 3.76 -12.83 -15.13
C GLY A 143 2.31 -12.34 -15.20
N LYS A 144 1.52 -12.96 -16.09
CA LYS A 144 0.09 -12.66 -16.28
C LYS A 144 -0.22 -11.17 -16.55
N GLY A 145 0.67 -10.48 -17.28
CA GLY A 145 0.49 -9.07 -17.64
C GLY A 145 0.61 -8.10 -16.45
N ASN A 146 1.60 -8.30 -15.57
CA ASN A 146 1.84 -7.48 -14.37
C ASN A 146 0.67 -7.41 -13.37
N LYS A 147 -0.27 -8.36 -13.43
CA LYS A 147 -1.41 -8.41 -12.50
C LYS A 147 -1.00 -8.70 -11.06
N LEU A 148 0.18 -9.29 -10.86
CA LEU A 148 0.75 -9.62 -9.55
C LEU A 148 1.69 -8.54 -9.02
N ASN A 149 1.68 -7.33 -9.58
CA ASN A 149 2.49 -6.23 -9.07
C ASN A 149 2.09 -5.85 -7.63
N PRO A 150 2.97 -6.00 -6.62
CA PRO A 150 2.68 -5.64 -5.23
C PRO A 150 2.88 -4.14 -5.01
N GLY A 151 1.99 -3.35 -5.63
CA GLY A 151 2.06 -1.89 -5.61
C GLY A 151 1.81 -1.28 -4.23
N THR A 152 0.90 -1.87 -3.44
CA THR A 152 0.63 -1.36 -2.09
C THR A 152 1.86 -1.49 -1.20
N THR A 153 2.60 -2.58 -1.34
CA THR A 153 3.86 -2.82 -0.63
C THR A 153 4.93 -1.82 -1.06
N ALA A 154 4.98 -1.46 -2.34
CA ALA A 154 5.89 -0.43 -2.84
C ALA A 154 5.57 0.96 -2.23
N ASP A 155 4.29 1.33 -2.16
CA ASP A 155 3.85 2.59 -1.54
C ASP A 155 4.25 2.66 -0.06
N ILE A 156 4.09 1.55 0.69
CA ILE A 156 4.52 1.46 2.09
C ILE A 156 6.05 1.62 2.21
N ILE A 157 6.82 1.05 1.29
CA ILE A 157 8.29 1.18 1.30
C ILE A 157 8.74 2.61 1.01
N ALA A 158 8.08 3.31 0.09
CA ALA A 158 8.33 4.73 -0.12
C ALA A 158 8.07 5.54 1.16
N ALA A 159 6.97 5.26 1.86
CA ALA A 159 6.68 5.88 3.14
C ALA A 159 7.71 5.50 4.24
N CYS A 160 8.17 4.24 4.28
CA CYS A 160 9.23 3.80 5.20
C CYS A 160 10.52 4.57 4.98
N LEU A 161 10.93 4.73 3.71
CA LEU A 161 12.13 5.47 3.34
C LEU A 161 12.02 6.94 3.75
N PHE A 162 10.87 7.57 3.49
CA PHE A 162 10.59 8.94 3.93
C PHE A 162 10.72 9.09 5.45
N VAL A 163 10.08 8.21 6.22
CA VAL A 163 10.17 8.22 7.69
C VAL A 163 11.60 7.98 8.17
N ALA A 164 12.35 7.08 7.53
CA ALA A 164 13.75 6.83 7.88
C ALA A 164 14.62 8.08 7.64
N MET A 165 14.43 8.78 6.52
CA MET A 165 15.12 10.05 6.23
C MET A 165 14.78 11.14 7.26
N LEU A 166 13.49 11.27 7.63
CA LEU A 166 13.08 12.20 8.70
C LEU A 166 13.71 11.86 10.06
N ARG A 167 14.04 10.58 10.29
CA ARG A 167 14.71 10.09 11.50
C ARG A 167 16.24 10.13 11.41
N GLY A 168 16.79 10.72 10.35
CA GLY A 168 18.22 10.96 10.22
C GLY A 168 18.98 9.95 9.36
N LEU A 169 18.30 9.04 8.65
CA LEU A 169 18.94 8.25 7.60
C LEU A 169 19.48 9.19 6.51
N ARG A 170 20.80 9.14 6.26
CA ARG A 170 21.47 9.88 5.19
C ARG A 170 21.91 8.87 4.14
N LEU A 171 21.58 9.15 2.87
CA LEU A 171 21.88 8.31 1.73
C LEU A 171 23.21 8.69 1.08
#